data_AF-A0A948D1Q0-F1
#
_entry.id   AF-A0A948D1Q0-F1
#
_cell.length_a   1.000
_cell.length_b   1.000
_cell.length_c   1.000
_cell.angle_alpha   90.00
_cell.angle_beta   90.00
_cell.angle_gamma   90.00
#
_symmetry.space_group_name_H-M   'P 1'
#
loop_
_entity.id
_entity.type
_entity.pdbx_description
1 polymer ?
#
loop_
_entity_poly.entity_id
_entity_poly.type
_entity_poly.pdbx_seq_one_letter_code
_entity_poly.pdbx_strand_id
1 'polypeptide(L)'
;MLPRRGFTLLEMLIVVIIIGILAAIALPQYVSTIEKARSSEAVSNIGSLRGSMDRYWYDRVALSTTYAAATLATLDLDNPNDDTGAMYTYALTDTSTLAAKNYTIRAERDGKAATHWVQWTQTDNNTGKMYKSNALGGPES
;
A
#
# COMPACT_ATOMS: atom_id res chain seq x y z
N MET A 1 26.58 -8.45 -57.84
CA MET A 1 26.35 -8.97 -56.47
C MET A 1 26.68 -7.84 -55.51
N LEU A 2 25.71 -7.29 -54.78
CA LEU A 2 25.96 -6.24 -53.79
C LEU A 2 26.64 -6.88 -52.56
N PRO A 3 27.73 -6.29 -52.01
CA PRO A 3 28.41 -6.84 -50.85
C PRO A 3 27.46 -6.87 -49.64
N ARG A 4 27.35 -8.04 -49.00
CA ARG A 4 26.67 -8.15 -47.70
C ARG A 4 27.53 -7.45 -46.66
N ARG A 5 27.12 -6.25 -46.21
CA ARG A 5 27.72 -5.57 -45.06
C ARG A 5 27.38 -6.37 -43.80
N GLY A 6 28.40 -7.02 -43.23
CA GLY A 6 28.30 -7.64 -41.91
C GLY A 6 28.36 -6.59 -40.80
N PHE A 7 27.70 -6.85 -39.68
CA PHE A 7 27.76 -6.03 -38.47
C PHE A 7 29.19 -6.00 -37.91
N THR A 8 29.67 -4.85 -37.46
CA THR A 8 31.00 -4.76 -36.83
C THR A 8 30.94 -5.09 -35.34
N LEU A 9 32.01 -5.67 -34.80
CA LEU A 9 32.15 -5.90 -33.36
C LEU A 9 32.11 -4.59 -32.56
N LEU A 10 32.63 -3.51 -33.17
CA LEU A 10 32.65 -2.19 -32.57
C LEU A 10 31.25 -1.57 -32.46
N GLU A 11 30.38 -1.79 -33.46
CA GLU A 11 28.97 -1.39 -33.38
C GLU A 11 28.26 -2.11 -32.25
N MET A 12 28.46 -3.42 -32.10
CA MET A 12 27.86 -4.16 -30.98
C MET A 12 28.42 -3.71 -29.62
N LEU A 13 29.71 -3.36 -29.54
CA LEU A 13 30.34 -2.88 -28.30
C LEU A 13 29.74 -1.54 -27.83
N ILE A 14 29.56 -0.58 -28.72
CA ILE A 14 28.96 0.72 -28.37
C ILE A 14 27.50 0.53 -27.96
N VAL A 15 26.75 -0.33 -28.64
CA VAL A 15 25.35 -0.60 -28.32
C VAL A 15 25.19 -1.17 -26.91
N VAL A 16 25.99 -2.17 -26.52
CA VAL A 16 25.88 -2.74 -25.17
C VAL A 16 26.32 -1.75 -24.08
N ILE A 17 27.29 -0.88 -24.37
CA ILE A 17 27.71 0.19 -23.44
C ILE A 17 26.56 1.18 -23.21
N ILE A 18 25.91 1.63 -24.28
CA ILE A 18 24.79 2.59 -24.18
C ILE A 18 23.62 1.95 -23.41
N ILE A 19 23.25 0.70 -23.73
CA ILE A 19 22.20 -0.02 -23.01
C ILE A 19 22.56 -0.20 -21.52
N GLY A 20 23.83 -0.50 -21.22
CA GLY A 20 24.32 -0.61 -19.84
C GLY A 20 24.15 0.68 -19.03
N ILE A 21 24.48 1.83 -19.61
CA ILE A 21 24.31 3.14 -18.95
C ILE A 21 22.83 3.44 -18.71
N LEU A 22 21.97 3.21 -19.71
CA LEU A 22 20.53 3.45 -19.59
C LEU A 22 19.89 2.53 -18.54
N ALA A 23 20.28 1.25 -18.52
CA ALA A 23 19.77 0.29 -17.55
C ALA A 23 20.15 0.67 -16.11
N ALA A 24 21.37 1.15 -15.88
CA ALA A 24 21.83 1.56 -14.56
C ALA A 24 21.00 2.70 -13.94
N ILE A 25 20.52 3.64 -14.76
CA ILE A 25 19.67 4.76 -14.32
C ILE A 25 18.20 4.31 -14.20
N ALA A 26 17.71 3.53 -15.17
CA ALA A 26 16.29 3.19 -15.27
C ALA A 26 15.83 2.17 -14.19
N LEU A 27 16.66 1.18 -13.86
CA LEU A 27 16.31 0.12 -12.93
C LEU A 27 15.90 0.60 -11.51
N PRO A 28 16.69 1.44 -10.82
CA PRO A 28 16.31 1.89 -9.47
C PRO A 28 15.00 2.70 -9.49
N GLN A 29 14.80 3.54 -10.50
CA GLN A 29 13.57 4.32 -10.66
C GLN A 29 12.36 3.42 -10.93
N TYR A 30 12.53 2.37 -11.75
CA TYR A 30 11.48 1.42 -12.07
C TYR A 30 10.99 0.67 -10.82
N VAL A 31 11.92 0.17 -10.00
CA VAL A 31 11.57 -0.53 -8.74
C VAL A 31 10.80 0.39 -7.79
N SER A 32 11.23 1.65 -7.61
CA SER A 32 10.51 2.62 -6.78
C SER A 32 9.09 2.89 -7.30
N THR A 33 8.92 2.96 -8.63
CA THR A 33 7.61 3.18 -9.26
C THR A 33 6.66 2.00 -8.99
N ILE A 34 7.15 0.77 -9.08
CA ILE A 34 6.35 -0.42 -8.76
C ILE A 34 5.91 -0.41 -7.30
N GLU A 35 6.80 -0.08 -6.35
CA GLU A 35 6.42 -0.06 -4.92
C GLU A 35 5.40 1.04 -4.63
N LYS A 36 5.48 2.19 -5.32
CA LYS A 36 4.43 3.22 -5.25
C LYS A 36 3.09 2.72 -5.80
N ALA A 37 3.09 2.02 -6.93
CA ALA A 37 1.87 1.43 -7.50
C ALA A 37 1.22 0.43 -6.53
N ARG A 38 2.02 -0.47 -5.94
CA ARG A 38 1.54 -1.42 -4.91
C ARG A 38 1.03 -0.71 -3.65
N SER A 39 1.68 0.37 -3.23
CA SER A 39 1.17 1.17 -2.10
C SER A 39 -0.16 1.85 -2.41
N SER A 40 -0.41 2.21 -3.68
CA SER A 40 -1.70 2.78 -4.11
C SER A 40 -2.82 1.74 -4.02
N GLU A 41 -2.54 0.50 -4.38
CA GLU A 41 -3.44 -0.63 -4.16
C GLU A 41 -3.71 -0.84 -2.66
N ALA A 42 -2.66 -0.78 -1.83
CA ALA A 42 -2.83 -0.89 -0.38
C ALA A 42 -3.72 0.22 0.20
N VAL A 43 -3.58 1.46 -0.30
CA VAL A 43 -4.46 2.58 0.05
C VAL A 43 -5.91 2.32 -0.37
N SER A 44 -6.13 1.73 -1.54
CA SER A 44 -7.47 1.33 -2.00
C SER A 44 -8.12 0.33 -1.04
N ASN A 45 -7.37 -0.71 -0.66
CA ASN A 45 -7.85 -1.74 0.28
C ASN A 45 -8.15 -1.15 1.68
N ILE A 46 -7.31 -0.22 2.15
CA ILE A 46 -7.61 0.56 3.37
C ILE A 46 -8.91 1.35 3.23
N GLY A 47 -9.19 1.91 2.05
CA GLY A 47 -10.46 2.58 1.76
C GLY A 47 -11.68 1.67 1.94
N SER A 48 -11.61 0.45 1.42
CA SER A 48 -12.67 -0.57 1.58
C SER A 48 -12.85 -1.00 3.04
N LEU A 49 -11.73 -1.23 3.75
CA LEU A 49 -11.75 -1.55 5.18
C LEU A 49 -12.33 -0.42 6.01
N ARG A 50 -11.98 0.84 5.70
CA ARG A 50 -12.53 2.04 6.33
C ARG A 50 -14.06 2.11 6.17
N GLY A 51 -14.57 1.93 4.95
CA GLY A 51 -16.02 1.95 4.71
C GLY A 51 -16.75 0.89 5.52
N SER A 52 -16.17 -0.31 5.60
CA SER A 52 -16.70 -1.42 6.40
C SER A 52 -16.66 -1.10 7.91
N MET A 53 -15.57 -0.48 8.36
CA MET A 53 -15.39 -0.03 9.75
C MET A 53 -16.43 1.03 10.15
N ASP A 54 -16.68 2.01 9.26
CA ASP A 54 -17.67 3.04 9.49
C ASP A 54 -19.08 2.42 9.61
N ARG A 55 -19.43 1.48 8.73
CA ARG A 55 -20.69 0.73 8.81
C ARG A 55 -20.81 -0.05 10.12
N TYR A 56 -19.77 -0.81 10.48
CA TYR A 56 -19.74 -1.57 11.72
C TYR A 56 -19.99 -0.68 12.94
N TRP A 57 -19.34 0.50 12.99
CA TRP A 57 -19.54 1.42 14.11
C TRP A 57 -20.97 1.95 14.19
N TYR A 58 -21.56 2.38 13.07
CA TYR A 58 -22.95 2.86 13.06
C TYR A 58 -23.95 1.78 13.51
N ASP A 59 -23.76 0.53 13.08
CA ASP A 59 -24.59 -0.59 13.51
C ASP A 59 -24.45 -0.84 15.02
N ARG A 60 -23.22 -0.79 15.57
CA ARG A 60 -23.00 -0.96 17.01
C ARG A 60 -23.59 0.16 17.85
N VAL A 61 -23.54 1.40 17.37
CA VAL A 61 -24.16 2.55 18.05
C VAL A 61 -25.69 2.46 18.06
N ALA A 62 -26.29 1.95 16.99
CA ALA A 62 -27.74 1.80 16.91
C ALA A 62 -28.29 0.61 17.71
N LEU A 63 -27.53 -0.49 17.81
CA LEU A 63 -28.02 -1.79 18.28
C LEU A 63 -27.50 -2.21 19.66
N SER A 64 -26.54 -1.50 20.24
CA SER A 64 -25.88 -1.92 21.48
C SER A 64 -25.67 -0.78 22.47
N THR A 65 -25.71 -1.11 23.76
CA THR A 65 -25.35 -0.22 24.87
C THR A 65 -23.87 -0.31 25.25
N THR A 66 -23.11 -1.20 24.60
CA THR A 66 -21.65 -1.32 24.76
C THR A 66 -20.98 -1.51 23.41
N TYR A 67 -19.86 -0.83 23.20
CA TYR A 67 -19.09 -0.97 21.98
C TYR A 67 -18.11 -2.14 22.09
N ALA A 68 -18.12 -3.03 21.10
CA ALA A 68 -17.16 -4.12 20.97
C ALA A 68 -16.20 -3.79 19.82
N ALA A 69 -14.90 -3.77 20.12
CA ALA A 69 -13.85 -3.46 19.15
C ALA A 69 -13.92 -4.39 17.92
N ALA A 70 -13.86 -3.79 16.74
CA ALA A 70 -13.81 -4.52 15.49
C ALA A 70 -12.44 -5.20 15.31
N THR A 71 -12.49 -6.37 14.68
CA THR A 71 -11.36 -7.07 14.08
C THR A 71 -11.61 -7.21 12.58
N LEU A 72 -10.59 -7.56 11.81
CA LEU A 72 -10.76 -7.81 10.37
C LEU A 72 -11.81 -8.89 10.08
N ALA A 73 -11.97 -9.88 10.98
CA ALA A 73 -12.96 -10.95 10.84
C ALA A 73 -14.39 -10.54 11.20
N THR A 74 -14.56 -9.44 11.96
CA THR A 74 -15.90 -8.91 12.30
C THR A 74 -16.38 -7.85 11.32
N LEU A 75 -15.48 -7.35 10.48
CA LEU A 75 -15.85 -6.55 9.33
C LEU A 75 -16.41 -7.50 8.28
N ASP A 76 -17.65 -7.28 7.85
CA ASP A 76 -18.35 -8.05 6.82
C ASP A 76 -17.76 -7.78 5.42
N LEU A 77 -16.46 -8.04 5.28
CA LEU A 77 -15.63 -7.82 4.11
C LEU A 77 -14.61 -8.95 4.02
N ASP A 78 -14.28 -9.36 2.79
CA ASP A 78 -13.16 -10.26 2.55
C ASP A 78 -11.87 -9.65 3.11
N ASN A 79 -11.19 -10.42 3.96
CA ASN A 79 -9.96 -9.99 4.60
C ASN A 79 -8.83 -9.97 3.55
N PRO A 80 -8.24 -8.80 3.26
CA PRO A 80 -7.21 -8.67 2.21
C PRO A 80 -5.92 -9.43 2.53
N ASN A 81 -5.74 -9.89 3.78
CA ASN A 81 -4.62 -10.76 4.15
C ASN A 81 -4.76 -12.20 3.64
N ASP A 82 -5.96 -12.63 3.27
CA ASP A 82 -6.24 -14.00 2.83
C ASP A 82 -6.00 -14.18 1.32
N ASP A 83 -5.71 -13.10 0.59
CA ASP A 83 -5.41 -13.15 -0.84
C ASP A 83 -4.04 -13.80 -1.11
N THR A 84 -4.05 -14.75 -2.04
CA THR A 84 -2.84 -15.52 -2.41
C THR A 84 -1.95 -14.65 -3.29
N GLY A 85 -1.01 -13.95 -2.66
CA GLY A 85 -0.13 -12.98 -3.32
C GLY A 85 -0.18 -11.60 -2.68
N ALA A 86 -0.90 -11.42 -1.57
CA ALA A 86 -0.94 -10.20 -0.80
C ALA A 86 0.50 -9.71 -0.52
N MET A 87 0.80 -8.52 -1.06
CA MET A 87 2.09 -7.88 -0.85
C MET A 87 2.14 -7.05 0.43
N TYR A 88 0.97 -6.65 0.92
CA TYR A 88 0.82 -5.93 2.16
C TYR A 88 0.05 -6.77 3.15
N THR A 89 0.46 -6.70 4.41
CA THR A 89 -0.29 -7.23 5.54
C THR A 89 -1.03 -6.08 6.23
N TYR A 90 -2.31 -6.28 6.47
CA TYR A 90 -3.22 -5.30 7.07
C TYR A 90 -3.49 -5.65 8.53
N ALA A 91 -3.40 -4.65 9.40
CA ALA A 91 -3.76 -4.73 10.80
C ALA A 91 -4.78 -3.64 11.14
N LEU A 92 -5.85 -4.02 11.82
CA LEU A 92 -6.85 -3.11 12.38
C LEU A 92 -6.65 -3.04 13.90
N THR A 93 -6.52 -1.83 14.43
CA THR A 93 -6.60 -1.58 15.88
C THR A 93 -7.77 -0.65 16.14
N ASP A 94 -8.83 -1.17 16.75
CA ASP A 94 -10.02 -0.41 17.08
C ASP A 94 -10.10 -0.12 18.58
N THR A 95 -10.18 1.17 18.89
CA THR A 95 -10.31 1.73 20.25
C THR A 95 -11.56 2.60 20.36
N SER A 96 -12.50 2.44 19.42
CA SER A 96 -13.72 3.22 19.37
C SER A 96 -14.60 2.95 20.59
N THR A 97 -15.49 3.89 20.84
CA THR A 97 -16.56 3.77 21.83
C THR A 97 -17.88 4.12 21.14
N LEU A 98 -19.01 4.00 21.84
CA LEU A 98 -20.30 4.44 21.29
C LEU A 98 -20.36 5.95 21.02
N ALA A 99 -19.47 6.74 21.64
CA ALA A 99 -19.44 8.19 21.48
C ALA A 99 -18.48 8.65 20.37
N ALA A 100 -17.41 7.89 20.11
CA ALA A 100 -16.34 8.30 19.21
C ALA A 100 -15.75 7.13 18.43
N LYS A 101 -15.58 7.33 17.11
CA LYS A 101 -14.81 6.46 16.21
C LYS A 101 -13.33 6.72 16.35
N ASN A 102 -12.59 5.75 16.90
CA ASN A 102 -11.15 5.80 17.10
C ASN A 102 -10.52 4.48 16.65
N TYR A 103 -9.97 4.43 15.44
CA TYR A 103 -9.34 3.22 14.92
C TYR A 103 -8.17 3.55 14.01
N THR A 104 -7.26 2.58 13.87
CA THR A 104 -6.17 2.63 12.90
C THR A 104 -6.22 1.41 12.02
N ILE A 105 -6.02 1.61 10.72
CA ILE A 105 -5.80 0.54 9.75
C ILE A 105 -4.42 0.77 9.17
N ARG A 106 -3.53 -0.20 9.37
CA ARG A 106 -2.15 -0.13 8.93
C ARG A 106 -1.88 -1.25 7.94
N ALA A 107 -1.31 -0.90 6.79
CA ALA A 107 -0.82 -1.87 5.82
C ALA A 107 0.71 -1.77 5.73
N GLU A 108 1.39 -2.90 5.91
CA GLU A 108 2.84 -3.00 5.89
C GLU A 108 3.30 -3.93 4.77
N ARG A 109 4.29 -3.50 3.98
CA ARG A 109 4.85 -4.32 2.91
C ARG A 109 5.61 -5.49 3.52
N ASP A 110 5.28 -6.70 3.11
CA ASP A 110 6.02 -7.90 3.53
C ASP A 110 7.52 -7.78 3.20
N GLY A 111 8.37 -8.12 4.17
CA GLY A 111 9.82 -7.96 4.12
C GLY A 111 10.35 -6.52 4.13
N LYS A 112 9.48 -5.49 4.13
CA LYS A 112 9.87 -4.06 4.10
C LYS A 112 9.04 -3.16 5.04
N ALA A 113 8.38 -3.72 6.05
CA ALA A 113 7.43 -3.04 6.92
C ALA A 113 7.93 -1.71 7.51
N ALA A 114 9.21 -1.62 7.90
CA ALA A 114 9.79 -0.40 8.46
C ALA A 114 9.87 0.78 7.47
N THR A 115 10.00 0.49 6.17
CA THR A 115 10.25 1.50 5.13
C THR A 115 9.07 1.69 4.20
N HIS A 116 8.19 0.70 4.05
CA HIS A 116 7.05 0.72 3.12
C HIS A 116 5.77 0.37 3.88
N TRP A 117 5.10 1.41 4.35
CA TRP A 117 3.84 1.28 5.07
C TRP A 117 2.91 2.45 4.72
N VAL A 118 1.61 2.18 4.82
CA VAL A 118 0.52 3.16 4.72
C VAL A 118 -0.42 2.94 5.89
N GLN A 119 -0.98 4.00 6.45
CA GLN A 119 -1.81 3.92 7.63
C GLN A 119 -2.93 4.95 7.59
N TRP A 120 -4.16 4.50 7.79
CA TRP A 120 -5.26 5.37 8.17
C TRP A 120 -5.36 5.46 9.68
N THR A 121 -5.52 6.66 10.21
CA THR A 121 -5.83 6.90 11.61
C THR A 121 -7.09 7.75 11.69
N GLN A 122 -8.12 7.22 12.35
CA GLN A 122 -9.32 7.92 12.76
C GLN A 122 -9.18 8.33 14.24
N THR A 123 -9.38 9.61 14.56
CA THR A 123 -9.20 10.16 15.91
C THR A 123 -10.49 10.64 16.57
N ASP A 124 -11.58 10.74 15.79
CA ASP A 124 -12.92 11.02 16.28
C ASP A 124 -13.95 10.69 15.17
N ASN A 125 -15.20 11.16 15.27
CA ASN A 125 -16.22 10.87 14.26
C ASN A 125 -16.02 11.53 12.89
N ASN A 126 -15.16 12.54 12.79
CA ASN A 126 -15.02 13.47 11.68
C ASN A 126 -13.58 13.63 11.19
N THR A 127 -12.59 13.27 12.00
CA THR A 127 -11.16 13.49 11.78
C THR A 127 -10.49 12.16 11.51
N GLY A 128 -10.11 11.95 10.25
CA GLY A 128 -9.23 10.87 9.88
C GLY A 128 -8.19 11.31 8.85
N LYS A 129 -7.00 10.73 8.92
CA LYS A 129 -5.86 11.10 8.10
C LYS A 129 -5.15 9.85 7.58
N MET A 130 -4.74 9.91 6.32
CA MET A 130 -3.87 8.92 5.71
C MET A 130 -2.41 9.34 5.90
N TYR A 131 -1.61 8.40 6.36
CA TYR A 131 -0.16 8.49 6.55
C TYR A 131 0.52 7.46 5.67
N LYS A 132 1.75 7.75 5.25
CA LYS A 132 2.58 6.83 4.49
C LYS A 132 4.04 7.09 4.80
N SER A 133 4.88 6.09 4.60
CA SER A 133 6.32 6.19 4.84
C SER A 133 7.03 7.15 3.87
N ASN A 134 8.21 7.64 4.25
CA ASN A 134 9.04 8.51 3.40
C ASN A 134 9.42 7.83 2.08
N ALA A 135 9.67 6.51 2.08
CA ALA A 135 9.99 5.77 0.86
C ALA A 135 8.84 5.78 -0.18
N LEU A 136 7.61 6.03 0.27
CA LEU A 136 6.40 6.15 -0.55
C LEU A 136 5.99 7.63 -0.77
N GLY A 137 6.89 8.57 -0.44
CA GLY A 137 6.67 10.01 -0.58
C GLY A 137 5.71 10.59 0.46
N GLY A 138 5.70 10.04 1.67
CA GLY A 138 5.10 10.68 2.85
C GLY A 138 5.92 11.87 3.35
N PRO A 139 5.31 12.76 4.16
CA PRO A 139 6.06 13.83 4.82
C PRO A 139 7.14 13.22 5.71
N GLU A 140 8.36 13.76 5.64
CA GLU A 140 9.44 13.32 6.51
C GLU A 140 9.08 13.62 7.97
N SER A 141 9.08 12.59 8.81
CA SER A 141 8.94 12.71 10.27
C SER A 141 10.16 13.40 10.87
#